data_AF-A0A9E1T317-F1
#
_entry.id   AF-A0A9E1T317-F1
#
_cell.length_a   1.000
_cell.length_b   1.000
_cell.length_c   1.000
_cell.angle_alpha   90.00
_cell.angle_beta   90.00
_cell.angle_gamma   90.00
#
_symmetry.space_group_name_H-M   'P 1'
#
loop_
_entity.id
_entity.type
_entity.pdbx_description
1 polymer ?
#
loop_
_entity_poly.entity_id
_entity_poly.type
_entity_poly.pdbx_seq_one_letter_code
_entity_poly.pdbx_strand_id
1 'polypeptide(L)'
;MIFITTCICVCALGQEPKADVGIVPWTRKAESENQVSLEIASRKYIAEDKPDIWLVGVVHIGDASYYEKVSELLDGMDMVLYESVMPTGSRPPAGNTEEEKFESTLLSLEFVADITKRVIEDTGTYPENIEDVFIEAAILDSRLATWAEDASVDAWGRQFVLQIDKEKNEVTLWCFGADGKRGGDTFAADMQATREIIIPEDKAAVSADKGIQAEMADMLGLEFQLEGLGYDDPTWFCSDLTIGEVQEKFVERGADPAILETITGEAFTAKLASGVMKIIPMLDLLLGGGVQETARLLMIEILSMPGTTDLLQEVEPELNNVIIIDRNTEVLSDIAFTLEYVEGASSIGVLYGAGHMDDLSVRMEKLFGYTAVEEKWFASMSVDPSKSLLDQSDMKRMRFMLEYQMKNQKKSKDDSSN
;
A
#
# COMPACT_ATOMS: atom_id res chain seq x y z
N MET A 1 5.21 -39.28 -13.77
CA MET A 1 3.78 -39.17 -14.10
C MET A 1 3.14 -38.16 -13.15
N ILE A 2 3.74 -36.97 -13.16
CA ILE A 2 3.50 -35.77 -12.34
C ILE A 2 3.69 -34.65 -13.37
N PHE A 3 2.90 -33.57 -13.34
CA PHE A 3 2.71 -32.55 -14.40
C PHE A 3 1.57 -32.82 -15.38
N ILE A 4 0.32 -32.69 -14.92
CA ILE A 4 -0.80 -32.05 -15.65
C ILE A 4 -1.80 -31.53 -14.59
N THR A 5 -1.48 -30.48 -13.82
CA THR A 5 -2.53 -29.79 -13.02
C THR A 5 -2.24 -28.33 -12.66
N THR A 6 -1.12 -27.74 -13.07
CA THR A 6 -0.77 -26.35 -12.68
C THR A 6 -1.14 -25.29 -13.74
N CYS A 7 -1.67 -25.67 -14.92
CA CYS A 7 -2.01 -24.72 -15.99
C CYS A 7 -3.49 -24.31 -16.09
N ILE A 8 -4.35 -24.68 -15.13
CA ILE A 8 -5.81 -24.41 -15.25
C ILE A 8 -6.31 -23.26 -14.35
N CYS A 9 -5.58 -22.81 -13.32
CA CYS A 9 -6.13 -21.79 -12.41
C CYS A 9 -5.83 -20.31 -12.73
N VAL A 10 -4.80 -19.97 -13.52
CA VAL A 10 -4.47 -18.55 -13.76
C VAL A 10 -5.52 -17.83 -14.64
N CYS A 11 -6.13 -18.52 -15.61
CA CYS A 11 -7.12 -17.90 -16.51
C CYS A 11 -8.47 -17.59 -15.84
N ALA A 12 -8.77 -18.17 -14.67
CA ALA A 12 -10.03 -17.95 -13.96
C ALA A 12 -9.97 -16.78 -12.97
N LEU A 13 -8.76 -16.30 -12.61
CA LEU A 13 -8.56 -15.23 -11.64
C LEU A 13 -8.76 -13.81 -12.23
N GLY A 14 -8.68 -13.67 -13.55
CA GLY A 14 -8.74 -12.38 -14.26
C GLY A 14 -10.12 -12.00 -14.83
N GLN A 15 -11.21 -12.70 -14.48
CA GLN A 15 -12.55 -12.35 -14.96
C GLN A 15 -13.37 -11.63 -13.87
N GLU A 16 -13.82 -10.41 -14.18
CA GLU A 16 -14.76 -9.65 -13.34
C GLU A 16 -16.05 -10.45 -13.11
N PRO A 17 -16.37 -10.80 -11.85
CA PRO A 17 -17.64 -11.42 -11.54
C PRO A 17 -18.69 -10.31 -11.37
N LYS A 18 -19.63 -10.17 -12.31
CA LYS A 18 -20.83 -9.33 -12.07
C LYS A 18 -21.60 -9.86 -10.85
N ALA A 19 -21.68 -9.05 -9.79
CA ALA A 19 -22.42 -9.36 -8.58
C ALA A 19 -23.83 -8.74 -8.65
N ASP A 20 -24.85 -9.57 -8.46
CA ASP A 20 -26.26 -9.17 -8.26
C ASP A 20 -26.72 -9.64 -6.87
N VAL A 21 -25.93 -9.30 -5.86
CA VAL A 21 -26.22 -9.48 -4.42
C VAL A 21 -26.01 -8.10 -3.81
N GLY A 22 -26.98 -7.58 -3.06
CA GLY A 22 -26.95 -6.21 -2.54
C GLY A 22 -25.59 -5.88 -1.91
N ILE A 23 -24.85 -4.96 -2.52
CA ILE A 23 -23.49 -4.60 -2.11
C ILE A 23 -23.58 -4.04 -0.69
N VAL A 24 -23.05 -4.78 0.28
CA VAL A 24 -22.96 -4.30 1.67
C VAL A 24 -21.73 -3.38 1.73
N PRO A 25 -21.91 -2.08 2.00
CA PRO A 25 -20.83 -1.11 1.85
C PRO A 25 -19.68 -1.39 2.81
N TRP A 26 -18.47 -0.98 2.44
CA TRP A 26 -17.27 -1.06 3.28
C TRP A 26 -16.92 0.24 3.98
N THR A 27 -17.54 1.33 3.54
CA THR A 27 -17.45 2.65 4.15
C THR A 27 -18.86 3.14 4.44
N ARG A 28 -19.06 3.80 5.59
CA ARG A 28 -20.34 4.44 5.88
C ARG A 28 -20.18 5.70 6.71
N LYS A 29 -21.16 6.57 6.60
CA LYS A 29 -21.35 7.67 7.54
C LYS A 29 -22.11 7.17 8.76
N ALA A 30 -21.64 7.47 9.96
CA ALA A 30 -22.41 7.36 11.18
C ALA A 30 -22.65 8.75 11.78
N GLU A 31 -23.84 8.97 12.32
CA GLU A 31 -24.24 10.25 12.91
C GLU A 31 -24.88 10.02 14.29
N SER A 32 -24.47 10.83 15.26
CA SER A 32 -25.10 11.00 16.56
C SER A 32 -25.36 12.49 16.82
N GLU A 33 -25.97 12.85 17.95
CA GLU A 33 -26.35 14.25 18.23
C GLU A 33 -25.16 15.23 18.12
N ASN A 34 -23.97 14.84 18.55
CA ASN A 34 -22.80 15.71 18.62
C ASN A 34 -21.57 15.15 17.89
N GLN A 35 -21.75 14.14 17.04
CA GLN A 35 -20.63 13.52 16.34
C GLN A 35 -21.07 12.95 14.99
N VAL A 36 -20.26 13.21 13.98
CA VAL A 36 -20.34 12.62 12.65
C VAL A 36 -19.04 11.87 12.41
N SER A 37 -19.10 10.64 11.93
CA SER A 37 -17.91 9.84 11.66
C SER A 37 -17.97 9.14 10.30
N LEU A 38 -16.79 8.92 9.73
CA LEU A 38 -16.57 7.92 8.67
C LEU A 38 -16.19 6.62 9.35
N GLU A 39 -16.93 5.56 9.09
CA GLU A 39 -16.66 4.22 9.62
C GLU A 39 -16.24 3.28 8.49
N ILE A 40 -15.26 2.43 8.78
CA ILE A 40 -14.70 1.42 7.88
C ILE A 40 -15.03 0.04 8.41
N ALA A 41 -15.49 -0.85 7.53
CA ALA A 41 -15.87 -2.20 7.89
C ALA A 41 -14.66 -3.14 7.93
N SER A 42 -14.70 -4.08 8.86
CA SER A 42 -13.88 -5.29 8.86
C SER A 42 -14.81 -6.50 9.02
N ARG A 43 -14.63 -7.53 8.20
CA ARG A 43 -15.55 -8.67 8.14
C ARG A 43 -14.80 -9.98 8.32
N LYS A 44 -15.36 -10.86 9.14
CA LYS A 44 -14.87 -12.24 9.33
C LYS A 44 -15.53 -13.17 8.34
N TYR A 45 -14.72 -13.98 7.69
CA TYR A 45 -15.12 -15.00 6.73
C TYR A 45 -14.70 -16.37 7.25
N ILE A 46 -15.58 -17.35 7.07
CA ILE A 46 -15.30 -18.77 7.40
C ILE A 46 -15.57 -19.68 6.22
N ALA A 47 -14.88 -20.81 6.19
CA ALA A 47 -15.10 -21.91 5.26
C ALA A 47 -14.82 -23.24 5.98
N GLU A 48 -15.47 -24.33 5.55
CA GLU A 48 -15.27 -25.66 6.15
C GLU A 48 -13.81 -26.11 6.00
N ASP A 49 -13.23 -26.63 7.08
CA ASP A 49 -11.85 -27.13 7.17
C ASP A 49 -10.75 -26.13 6.77
N LYS A 50 -11.00 -24.82 6.88
CA LYS A 50 -10.03 -23.75 6.57
C LYS A 50 -9.90 -22.76 7.73
N PRO A 51 -8.77 -22.03 7.83
CA PRO A 51 -8.63 -20.94 8.79
C PRO A 51 -9.67 -19.84 8.57
N ASP A 52 -10.01 -19.15 9.65
CA ASP A 52 -10.82 -17.93 9.60
C ASP A 52 -10.04 -16.83 8.87
N ILE A 53 -10.69 -16.08 7.99
CA ILE A 53 -10.08 -14.94 7.30
C ILE A 53 -10.81 -13.66 7.70
N TRP A 54 -10.08 -12.65 8.15
CA TRP A 54 -10.60 -11.31 8.35
C TRP A 54 -10.18 -10.41 7.19
N LEU A 55 -11.15 -9.93 6.42
CA LEU A 55 -10.91 -8.79 5.52
C LEU A 55 -11.02 -7.51 6.36
N VAL A 56 -9.90 -6.84 6.59
CA VAL A 56 -9.76 -5.67 7.46
C VAL A 56 -9.59 -4.42 6.59
N GLY A 57 -10.68 -3.65 6.46
CA GLY A 57 -10.69 -2.37 5.77
C GLY A 57 -9.86 -1.32 6.50
N VAL A 58 -9.01 -0.60 5.77
CA VAL A 58 -8.21 0.50 6.31
C VAL A 58 -8.28 1.77 5.46
N VAL A 59 -7.93 2.90 6.08
CA VAL A 59 -7.69 4.18 5.41
C VAL A 59 -6.31 4.70 5.77
N HIS A 60 -5.69 5.42 4.85
CA HIS A 60 -4.34 5.96 5.04
C HIS A 60 -4.25 7.03 6.13
N ILE A 61 -5.34 7.74 6.43
CA ILE A 61 -5.35 8.80 7.44
C ILE A 61 -6.59 8.64 8.33
N GLY A 62 -6.39 8.60 9.64
CA GLY A 62 -7.44 8.38 10.63
C GLY A 62 -7.05 8.81 12.05
N ASP A 63 -7.99 8.74 12.99
CA ASP A 63 -7.74 9.01 14.41
C ASP A 63 -6.79 7.95 15.00
N ALA A 64 -5.94 8.30 15.97
CA ALA A 64 -5.09 7.33 16.65
C ALA A 64 -5.88 6.11 17.19
N SER A 65 -7.01 6.39 17.85
CA SER A 65 -7.91 5.36 18.41
C SER A 65 -8.57 4.45 17.36
N TYR A 66 -8.50 4.81 16.08
CA TYR A 66 -8.90 3.94 14.98
C TYR A 66 -7.83 2.88 14.75
N TYR A 67 -6.57 3.30 14.60
CA TYR A 67 -5.46 2.37 14.38
C TYR A 67 -5.23 1.45 15.58
N GLU A 68 -5.41 1.94 16.81
CA GLU A 68 -5.41 1.10 18.02
C GLU A 68 -6.41 -0.08 17.91
N LYS A 69 -7.65 0.18 17.47
CA LYS A 69 -8.67 -0.86 17.31
C LYS A 69 -8.40 -1.81 16.16
N VAL A 70 -7.81 -1.30 15.08
CA VAL A 70 -7.37 -2.13 13.95
C VAL A 70 -6.24 -3.06 14.40
N SER A 71 -5.25 -2.54 15.15
CA SER A 71 -4.19 -3.35 15.75
C SER A 71 -4.77 -4.40 16.70
N GLU A 72 -5.64 -4.02 17.65
CA GLU A 72 -6.27 -4.97 18.57
C GLU A 72 -7.00 -6.12 17.86
N LEU A 73 -7.57 -5.87 16.67
CA LEU A 73 -8.17 -6.91 15.85
C LEU A 73 -7.10 -7.83 15.23
N LEU A 74 -6.02 -7.26 14.69
CA LEU A 74 -4.94 -7.96 13.98
C LEU A 74 -4.00 -8.73 14.91
N ASP A 75 -3.69 -8.20 16.11
CA ASP A 75 -2.81 -8.81 17.12
C ASP A 75 -3.30 -10.21 17.56
N GLY A 76 -4.59 -10.50 17.37
CA GLY A 76 -5.19 -11.79 17.68
C GLY A 76 -5.07 -12.85 16.57
N MET A 77 -4.40 -12.52 15.45
CA MET A 77 -4.32 -13.38 14.27
C MET A 77 -2.96 -14.08 14.17
N ASP A 78 -2.91 -15.24 13.51
CA ASP A 78 -1.65 -15.99 13.35
C ASP A 78 -0.74 -15.39 12.27
N MET A 79 -1.34 -14.60 11.36
CA MET A 79 -0.69 -13.99 10.21
C MET A 79 -1.50 -12.80 9.71
N VAL A 80 -0.83 -11.77 9.19
CA VAL A 80 -1.47 -10.66 8.46
C VAL A 80 -0.85 -10.50 7.08
N LEU A 81 -1.68 -10.51 6.04
CA LEU A 81 -1.33 -10.15 4.67
C LEU A 81 -1.74 -8.70 4.45
N TYR A 82 -0.80 -7.81 4.12
CA TYR A 82 -1.09 -6.38 4.01
C TYR A 82 -0.78 -5.78 2.64
N GLU A 83 -1.52 -4.72 2.33
CA GLU A 83 -1.34 -3.90 1.14
C GLU A 83 -0.17 -2.94 1.28
N SER A 84 0.75 -2.97 0.32
CA SER A 84 1.82 -1.97 0.17
C SER A 84 2.53 -2.18 -1.16
N VAL A 85 2.38 -1.24 -2.10
CA VAL A 85 3.18 -1.30 -3.34
C VAL A 85 4.66 -1.21 -3.00
N MET A 86 5.39 -2.29 -3.26
CA MET A 86 6.78 -2.38 -2.85
C MET A 86 7.72 -1.74 -3.89
N PRO A 87 8.95 -1.34 -3.51
CA PRO A 87 9.95 -0.93 -4.48
C PRO A 87 10.32 -2.07 -5.46
N THR A 88 10.72 -1.72 -6.67
CA THR A 88 11.25 -2.72 -7.62
C THR A 88 12.51 -3.37 -7.02
N GLY A 89 12.59 -4.71 -7.09
CA GLY A 89 13.72 -5.46 -6.53
C GLY A 89 13.61 -5.75 -5.03
N SER A 90 12.52 -5.39 -4.37
CA SER A 90 12.34 -5.65 -2.94
C SER A 90 11.77 -7.04 -2.62
N ARG A 91 11.42 -7.84 -3.64
CA ARG A 91 10.99 -9.23 -3.45
C ARG A 91 12.20 -10.14 -3.24
N PRO A 92 12.04 -11.26 -2.52
CA PRO A 92 13.04 -12.31 -2.52
C PRO A 92 13.40 -12.73 -3.95
N PRO A 93 14.69 -12.71 -4.34
CA PRO A 93 15.13 -13.19 -5.64
C PRO A 93 14.66 -14.61 -5.94
N ALA A 94 14.03 -14.79 -7.10
CA ALA A 94 13.47 -16.07 -7.51
C ALA A 94 13.50 -16.27 -9.03
N GLY A 95 13.27 -17.51 -9.47
CA GLY A 95 13.21 -17.84 -10.90
C GLY A 95 13.21 -19.35 -11.15
N ASN A 96 12.52 -19.77 -12.20
CA ASN A 96 12.50 -21.15 -12.69
C ASN A 96 13.66 -21.44 -13.66
N THR A 97 14.19 -20.40 -14.30
CA THR A 97 15.36 -20.49 -15.19
C THR A 97 16.55 -19.73 -14.61
N GLU A 98 17.78 -20.04 -15.07
CA GLU A 98 18.98 -19.28 -14.65
C GLU A 98 18.93 -17.81 -15.08
N GLU A 99 18.24 -17.52 -16.19
CA GLU A 99 18.03 -16.15 -16.69
C GLU A 99 17.12 -15.37 -15.74
N GLU A 100 15.95 -15.92 -15.41
CA GLU A 100 15.01 -15.31 -14.44
C GLU A 100 15.68 -15.09 -13.07
N LYS A 101 16.44 -16.09 -12.58
CA LYS A 101 17.18 -15.98 -11.33
C LYS A 101 18.21 -14.86 -11.36
N PHE A 102 18.96 -14.75 -12.45
CA PHE A 102 19.97 -13.72 -12.62
C PHE A 102 19.34 -12.32 -12.69
N GLU A 103 18.27 -12.14 -13.47
CA GLU A 103 17.56 -10.86 -13.59
C GLU A 103 16.92 -10.43 -12.26
N SER A 104 16.23 -11.34 -11.58
CA SER A 104 15.62 -11.10 -10.27
C SER A 104 16.67 -10.76 -9.19
N THR A 105 17.82 -11.44 -9.22
CA THR A 105 18.95 -11.14 -8.35
C THR A 105 19.53 -9.75 -8.63
N LEU A 106 19.60 -9.33 -9.90
CA LEU A 106 20.13 -8.01 -10.27
C LEU A 106 19.25 -6.88 -9.72
N LEU A 107 17.94 -7.01 -9.89
CA LEU A 107 16.98 -6.02 -9.38
C LEU A 107 17.12 -5.85 -7.86
N SER A 108 17.25 -6.97 -7.15
CA SER A 108 17.38 -6.96 -5.69
C SER A 108 18.72 -6.43 -5.22
N LEU A 109 19.80 -6.71 -5.97
CA LEU A 109 21.13 -6.15 -5.71
C LEU A 109 21.12 -4.62 -5.82
N GLU A 110 20.46 -4.07 -6.84
CA GLU A 110 20.32 -2.62 -7.02
C GLU A 110 19.45 -2.01 -5.90
N PHE A 111 18.32 -2.63 -5.57
CA PHE A 111 17.45 -2.20 -4.47
C PHE A 111 18.19 -2.13 -3.13
N VAL A 112 18.88 -3.21 -2.74
CA VAL A 112 19.63 -3.25 -1.47
C VAL A 112 20.77 -2.22 -1.46
N ALA A 113 21.41 -1.97 -2.61
CA ALA A 113 22.42 -0.91 -2.72
C ALA A 113 21.82 0.49 -2.52
N ASP A 114 20.61 0.75 -3.06
CA ASP A 114 19.88 2.01 -2.85
C ASP A 114 19.44 2.19 -1.39
N ILE A 115 18.94 1.14 -0.74
CA ILE A 115 18.63 1.17 0.69
C ILE A 115 19.89 1.43 1.52
N THR A 116 20.99 0.74 1.22
CA THR A 116 22.27 0.95 1.92
C THR A 116 22.74 2.40 1.79
N LYS A 117 22.69 2.97 0.59
CA LYS A 117 23.00 4.38 0.35
C LYS A 117 22.12 5.28 1.21
N ARG A 118 20.80 5.08 1.17
CA ARG A 118 19.82 5.90 1.88
C ARG A 118 20.01 5.83 3.39
N VAL A 119 20.23 4.64 3.95
CA VAL A 119 20.56 4.44 5.37
C VAL A 119 21.76 5.30 5.78
N ILE A 120 22.83 5.29 4.99
CA ILE A 120 24.03 6.08 5.30
C ILE A 120 23.77 7.58 5.19
N GLU A 121 23.08 8.03 4.14
CA GLU A 121 22.80 9.45 3.89
C GLU A 121 21.84 10.05 4.95
N ASP A 122 20.81 9.30 5.35
CA ASP A 122 19.76 9.79 6.27
C ASP A 122 20.17 9.65 7.74
N THR A 123 20.86 8.56 8.12
CA THR A 123 21.28 8.35 9.52
C THR A 123 22.67 8.92 9.82
N GLY A 124 23.52 9.04 8.79
CA GLY A 124 24.94 9.36 8.92
C GLY A 124 25.79 8.23 9.51
N THR A 125 25.26 7.00 9.58
CA THR A 125 25.94 5.81 10.09
C THR A 125 26.32 4.89 8.93
N TYR A 126 27.52 4.31 8.99
CA TYR A 126 27.95 3.31 8.02
C TYR A 126 27.71 1.92 8.60
N PRO A 127 26.86 1.08 7.98
CA PRO A 127 26.64 -0.30 8.42
C PRO A 127 27.94 -1.10 8.34
N GLU A 128 28.21 -2.03 9.26
CA GLU A 128 29.41 -2.87 9.22
C GLU A 128 29.21 -4.11 8.35
N ASN A 129 27.97 -4.59 8.27
CA ASN A 129 27.56 -5.76 7.52
C ASN A 129 26.15 -5.57 6.94
N ILE A 130 25.68 -6.55 6.16
CA ILE A 130 24.37 -6.47 5.51
C ILE A 130 23.18 -6.54 6.48
N GLU A 131 23.35 -7.16 7.65
CA GLU A 131 22.32 -7.20 8.71
C GLU A 131 22.08 -5.82 9.30
N ASP A 132 23.15 -5.05 9.49
CA ASP A 132 23.04 -3.66 9.95
C ASP A 132 22.23 -2.80 8.97
N VAL A 133 22.28 -3.10 7.65
CA VAL A 133 21.52 -2.35 6.63
C VAL A 133 20.03 -2.43 6.89
N PHE A 134 19.48 -3.64 7.05
CA PHE A 134 18.04 -3.80 7.22
C PHE A 134 17.57 -3.44 8.64
N ILE A 135 18.41 -3.60 9.66
CA ILE A 135 18.12 -3.09 11.01
C ILE A 135 18.00 -1.56 10.99
N GLU A 136 18.92 -0.87 10.33
CA GLU A 136 18.89 0.60 10.24
C GLU A 136 17.81 1.10 9.26
N ALA A 137 17.45 0.32 8.24
CA ALA A 137 16.37 0.67 7.32
C ALA A 137 15.02 0.83 8.04
N ALA A 138 14.78 0.08 9.14
CA ALA A 138 13.60 0.21 9.98
C ALA A 138 13.41 1.63 10.56
N ILE A 139 14.51 2.38 10.74
CA ILE A 139 14.47 3.77 11.25
C ILE A 139 13.82 4.71 10.23
N LEU A 140 13.97 4.40 8.94
CA LEU A 140 13.44 5.21 7.84
C LEU A 140 11.97 4.88 7.58
N ASP A 141 11.65 3.58 7.57
CA ASP A 141 10.32 3.02 7.39
C ASP A 141 10.36 1.57 7.89
N SER A 142 9.46 1.20 8.80
CA SER A 142 9.46 -0.13 9.43
C SER A 142 9.37 -1.28 8.44
N ARG A 143 8.70 -1.07 7.30
CA ARG A 143 8.54 -2.09 6.24
C ARG A 143 9.84 -2.38 5.49
N LEU A 144 10.75 -1.41 5.42
CA LEU A 144 12.00 -1.55 4.65
C LEU A 144 12.92 -2.61 5.23
N ALA A 145 12.83 -2.88 6.54
CA ALA A 145 13.66 -3.89 7.18
C ALA A 145 13.44 -5.27 6.56
N THR A 146 12.19 -5.76 6.60
CA THR A 146 11.83 -7.07 6.05
C THR A 146 12.11 -7.15 4.55
N TRP A 147 11.78 -6.11 3.78
CA TRP A 147 12.03 -6.09 2.34
C TRP A 147 13.52 -6.10 2.00
N ALA A 148 14.35 -5.36 2.73
CA ALA A 148 15.79 -5.35 2.52
C ALA A 148 16.43 -6.68 2.96
N GLU A 149 15.93 -7.30 4.03
CA GLU A 149 16.34 -8.63 4.47
C GLU A 149 16.03 -9.68 3.38
N ASP A 150 14.78 -9.75 2.93
CA ASP A 150 14.30 -10.67 1.90
C ASP A 150 15.08 -10.52 0.57
N ALA A 151 15.34 -9.28 0.17
CA ALA A 151 16.08 -8.96 -1.05
C ALA A 151 17.60 -9.20 -0.93
N SER A 152 18.15 -9.39 0.27
CA SER A 152 19.60 -9.49 0.50
C SER A 152 20.22 -10.86 0.19
N VAL A 153 19.40 -11.84 -0.22
CA VAL A 153 19.82 -13.20 -0.55
C VAL A 153 19.56 -13.46 -2.04
N ASP A 154 20.59 -13.85 -2.79
CA ASP A 154 20.48 -14.16 -4.21
C ASP A 154 19.53 -15.34 -4.50
N ALA A 155 19.11 -15.49 -5.76
CA ALA A 155 18.17 -16.54 -6.18
C ALA A 155 18.75 -17.98 -6.12
N TRP A 156 20.00 -18.11 -5.66
CA TRP A 156 20.70 -19.36 -5.39
C TRP A 156 20.94 -19.60 -3.88
N GLY A 157 20.40 -18.73 -3.01
CA GLY A 157 20.41 -18.88 -1.55
C GLY A 157 21.67 -18.35 -0.86
N ARG A 158 22.38 -17.38 -1.45
CA ARG A 158 23.59 -16.79 -0.86
C ARG A 158 23.42 -15.30 -0.60
N GLN A 159 23.85 -14.87 0.58
CA GLN A 159 23.76 -13.47 0.97
C GLN A 159 24.71 -12.57 0.17
N PHE A 160 24.26 -11.37 -0.18
CA PHE A 160 25.11 -10.36 -0.81
C PHE A 160 26.26 -9.93 0.09
N VAL A 161 27.38 -9.55 -0.55
CA VAL A 161 28.55 -9.06 0.16
C VAL A 161 28.60 -7.54 0.09
N LEU A 162 28.56 -6.91 1.27
CA LEU A 162 28.71 -5.47 1.43
C LEU A 162 30.20 -5.07 1.45
N GLN A 163 30.56 -4.08 0.64
CA GLN A 163 31.86 -3.43 0.66
C GLN A 163 31.69 -1.92 0.79
N ILE A 164 32.34 -1.32 1.78
CA ILE A 164 32.31 0.14 2.00
C ILE A 164 33.71 0.71 1.81
N ASP A 165 33.83 1.69 0.92
CA ASP A 165 35.03 2.50 0.71
C ASP A 165 34.78 3.92 1.26
N LYS A 166 35.17 4.14 2.53
CA LYS A 166 35.01 5.43 3.21
C LYS A 166 35.93 6.53 2.66
N GLU A 167 36.98 6.19 1.92
CA GLU A 167 37.87 7.19 1.31
C GLU A 167 37.24 7.77 0.04
N LYS A 168 36.53 6.94 -0.72
CA LYS A 168 35.79 7.36 -1.92
C LYS A 168 34.35 7.75 -1.65
N ASN A 169 33.85 7.55 -0.43
CA ASN A 169 32.43 7.62 -0.11
C ASN A 169 31.60 6.73 -1.04
N GLU A 170 32.05 5.49 -1.26
CA GLU A 170 31.35 4.53 -2.09
C GLU A 170 30.91 3.32 -1.27
N VAL A 171 29.74 2.78 -1.59
CA VAL A 171 29.30 1.47 -1.15
C VAL A 171 29.05 0.58 -2.35
N THR A 172 29.48 -0.68 -2.27
CA THR A 172 29.29 -1.68 -3.32
C THR A 172 28.69 -2.94 -2.72
N LEU A 173 27.59 -3.40 -3.31
CA LEU A 173 27.01 -4.71 -3.04
C LEU A 173 27.47 -5.67 -4.13
N TRP A 174 27.81 -6.89 -3.74
CA TRP A 174 28.32 -7.94 -4.63
C TRP A 174 27.47 -9.21 -4.56
N CYS A 175 27.27 -9.82 -5.73
CA CYS A 175 26.81 -11.20 -5.89
C CYS A 175 27.77 -11.95 -6.83
N PHE A 176 28.08 -13.21 -6.53
CA PHE A 176 29.06 -14.02 -7.28
C PHE A 176 28.39 -15.03 -8.24
N GLY A 177 27.21 -14.67 -8.74
CA GLY A 177 26.43 -15.46 -9.70
C GLY A 177 26.08 -16.88 -9.25
N ALA A 178 25.66 -17.69 -10.21
CA ALA A 178 25.14 -19.04 -9.98
C ALA A 178 26.13 -19.98 -9.26
N ASP A 179 27.43 -19.84 -9.53
CA ASP A 179 28.45 -20.73 -8.97
C ASP A 179 28.99 -20.25 -7.60
N GLY A 180 28.65 -19.02 -7.20
CA GLY A 180 29.02 -18.42 -5.91
C GLY A 180 30.52 -18.15 -5.79
N LYS A 181 31.24 -17.97 -6.90
CA LYS A 181 32.69 -17.75 -6.92
C LYS A 181 33.03 -16.51 -7.73
N ARG A 182 34.08 -15.81 -7.30
CA ARG A 182 34.63 -14.68 -8.04
C ARG A 182 35.00 -15.07 -9.47
N GLY A 183 34.58 -14.24 -10.42
CA GLY A 183 34.80 -14.41 -11.85
C GLY A 183 33.58 -15.04 -12.53
N GLY A 184 33.81 -16.01 -13.40
CA GLY A 184 32.74 -16.67 -14.16
C GLY A 184 32.29 -15.89 -15.40
N ASP A 185 31.48 -16.56 -16.21
CA ASP A 185 30.88 -16.00 -17.43
C ASP A 185 29.37 -16.29 -17.40
N THR A 186 28.58 -15.53 -18.15
CA THR A 186 27.11 -15.69 -18.25
C THR A 186 26.45 -15.59 -16.87
N PHE A 187 25.69 -16.58 -16.42
CA PHE A 187 25.00 -16.58 -15.13
C PHE A 187 25.92 -16.78 -13.93
N ALA A 188 27.16 -17.23 -14.16
CA ALA A 188 28.18 -17.30 -13.11
C ALA A 188 29.01 -16.02 -13.00
N ALA A 189 28.75 -15.00 -13.83
CA ALA A 189 29.49 -13.74 -13.76
C ALA A 189 29.17 -12.97 -12.49
N ASP A 190 30.20 -12.37 -11.89
CA ASP A 190 30.06 -11.44 -10.77
C ASP A 190 29.14 -10.24 -11.13
N MET A 191 28.22 -9.92 -10.23
CA MET A 191 27.32 -8.77 -10.30
C MET A 191 27.69 -7.80 -9.18
N GLN A 192 27.65 -6.49 -9.48
CA GLN A 192 27.92 -5.45 -8.50
C GLN A 192 27.00 -4.26 -8.70
N ALA A 193 26.55 -3.66 -7.61
CA ALA A 193 25.84 -2.38 -7.59
C ALA A 193 26.61 -1.42 -6.69
N THR A 194 27.13 -0.33 -7.27
CA THR A 194 27.92 0.69 -6.54
C THR A 194 27.11 1.99 -6.43
N ARG A 195 27.17 2.63 -5.25
CA ARG A 195 26.56 3.93 -4.96
C ARG A 195 27.57 4.87 -4.35
N GLU A 196 27.59 6.10 -4.84
CA GLU A 196 28.27 7.22 -4.18
C GLU A 196 27.38 7.75 -3.04
N ILE A 197 28.01 8.03 -1.90
CA ILE A 197 27.38 8.52 -0.68
C ILE A 197 27.60 10.03 -0.58
N ILE A 198 26.51 10.76 -0.41
CA ILE A 198 26.50 12.21 -0.23
C ILE A 198 25.85 12.52 1.11
N ILE A 199 26.67 12.73 2.14
CA ILE A 199 26.17 13.13 3.47
C ILE A 199 25.92 14.65 3.47
N PRO A 200 24.68 15.13 3.66
CA PRO A 200 24.39 16.55 3.71
C PRO A 200 25.10 17.23 4.90
N GLU A 201 25.68 18.42 4.68
CA GLU A 201 26.36 19.18 5.74
C GLU A 201 25.40 19.69 6.85
N ASP A 202 24.12 19.83 6.53
CA ASP A 202 23.09 20.31 7.46
C ASP A 202 22.12 19.18 7.86
N LYS A 203 22.45 18.47 8.95
CA LYS A 203 21.59 17.42 9.52
C LYS A 203 20.21 17.93 9.94
N ALA A 204 20.04 19.24 10.14
CA ALA A 204 18.75 19.83 10.54
C ALA A 204 17.78 20.03 9.36
N ALA A 205 18.23 19.86 8.12
CA ALA A 205 17.39 19.95 6.92
C ALA A 205 16.84 18.59 6.47
N VAL A 206 17.34 17.48 7.02
CA VAL A 206 16.73 16.15 6.84
C VAL A 206 15.57 16.02 7.83
N SER A 207 14.55 16.89 7.71
CA SER A 207 13.23 16.41 8.10
C SER A 207 12.95 15.28 7.12
N ALA A 208 12.71 14.06 7.62
CA ALA A 208 12.17 12.98 6.82
C ALA A 208 11.12 13.60 5.90
N ASP A 209 11.34 13.57 4.59
CA ASP A 209 10.41 14.16 3.61
C ASP A 209 9.10 13.42 3.81
N LYS A 210 8.21 14.00 4.63
CA LYS A 210 6.98 13.34 5.04
C LYS A 210 6.18 13.21 3.77
N GLY A 211 5.84 11.98 3.40
CA GLY A 211 4.97 11.74 2.26
C GLY A 211 3.70 12.57 2.38
N ILE A 212 3.11 12.94 1.25
CA ILE A 212 1.95 13.85 1.23
C ILE A 212 0.78 13.41 2.12
N GLN A 213 0.59 12.10 2.28
CA GLN A 213 -0.44 11.55 3.14
C GLN A 213 -0.15 11.85 4.63
N ALA A 214 1.10 11.76 5.06
CA ALA A 214 1.52 12.13 6.41
C ALA A 214 1.39 13.64 6.67
N GLU A 215 1.76 14.48 5.70
CA GLU A 215 1.53 15.93 5.82
C GLU A 215 0.04 16.29 5.92
N MET A 216 -0.81 15.61 5.14
CA MET A 216 -2.25 15.79 5.19
C MET A 216 -2.84 15.31 6.52
N ALA A 217 -2.29 14.25 7.11
CA ALA A 217 -2.68 13.76 8.43
C ALA A 217 -2.40 14.82 9.50
N ASP A 218 -1.16 15.34 9.55
CA ASP A 218 -0.73 16.41 10.46
C ASP A 218 -1.65 17.64 10.35
N MET A 219 -1.97 18.05 9.11
CA MET A 219 -2.86 19.19 8.87
C MET A 219 -4.28 18.98 9.42
N LEU A 220 -4.79 17.76 9.36
CA LEU A 220 -6.14 17.42 9.81
C LEU A 220 -6.21 17.05 11.31
N GLY A 221 -5.06 16.98 12.00
CA GLY A 221 -4.98 16.48 13.37
C GLY A 221 -5.29 14.98 13.45
N LEU A 222 -4.90 14.24 12.42
CA LEU A 222 -5.05 12.80 12.27
C LEU A 222 -3.67 12.15 12.23
N GLU A 223 -3.63 10.82 12.31
CA GLU A 223 -2.42 10.03 12.15
C GLU A 223 -2.36 9.38 10.76
N PHE A 224 -1.14 9.12 10.30
CA PHE A 224 -0.89 8.37 9.08
C PHE A 224 -0.76 6.88 9.39
N GLN A 225 -1.34 6.04 8.55
CA GLN A 225 -1.45 4.59 8.76
C GLN A 225 -0.11 3.90 9.05
N LEU A 226 0.98 4.30 8.39
CA LEU A 226 2.30 3.69 8.60
C LEU A 226 2.92 4.04 9.96
N GLU A 227 2.46 5.12 10.60
CA GLU A 227 2.86 5.50 11.95
C GLU A 227 1.94 4.85 13.01
N GLY A 228 0.68 4.58 12.66
CA GLY A 228 -0.34 4.05 13.57
C GLY A 228 -0.42 2.52 13.67
N LEU A 229 0.17 1.77 12.72
CA LEU A 229 0.13 0.30 12.69
C LEU A 229 1.54 -0.31 12.73
N GLY A 230 1.67 -1.46 13.42
CA GLY A 230 2.94 -2.17 13.62
C GLY A 230 3.35 -3.04 12.43
N TYR A 231 3.80 -2.41 11.34
CA TYR A 231 4.31 -3.11 10.15
C TYR A 231 5.65 -3.86 10.38
N ASP A 232 6.26 -3.69 11.55
CA ASP A 232 7.46 -4.40 12.00
C ASP A 232 7.16 -5.75 12.68
N ASP A 233 5.88 -6.14 12.78
CA ASP A 233 5.51 -7.45 13.33
C ASP A 233 5.97 -8.58 12.38
N PRO A 234 6.72 -9.59 12.88
CA PRO A 234 7.26 -10.67 12.04
C PRO A 234 6.21 -11.64 11.49
N THR A 235 4.95 -11.51 11.92
CA THR A 235 3.81 -12.27 11.40
C THR A 235 3.04 -11.51 10.31
N TRP A 236 3.49 -10.30 9.96
CA TRP A 236 2.92 -9.49 8.89
C TRP A 236 3.74 -9.63 7.61
N PHE A 237 3.06 -9.93 6.51
CA PHE A 237 3.66 -10.17 5.20
C PHE A 237 3.04 -9.23 4.16
N CYS A 238 3.91 -8.55 3.42
CA CYS A 238 3.47 -7.72 2.30
C CYS A 238 2.97 -8.62 1.17
N SER A 239 1.72 -8.45 0.73
CA SER A 239 1.04 -9.36 -0.19
C SER A 239 0.57 -8.63 -1.45
N ASP A 240 1.45 -7.81 -2.02
CA ASP A 240 1.12 -6.82 -3.04
C ASP A 240 2.17 -6.79 -4.15
N LEU A 241 1.93 -6.01 -5.19
CA LEU A 241 2.84 -5.84 -6.32
C LEU A 241 3.97 -4.87 -5.99
N THR A 242 5.11 -5.05 -6.66
CA THR A 242 6.14 -4.01 -6.75
C THR A 242 5.70 -2.90 -7.70
N ILE A 243 6.30 -1.72 -7.59
CA ILE A 243 6.03 -0.58 -8.47
C ILE A 243 6.38 -0.92 -9.93
N GLY A 244 7.43 -1.72 -10.17
CA GLY A 244 7.78 -2.23 -11.50
C GLY A 244 6.70 -3.15 -12.08
N GLU A 245 6.18 -4.10 -11.30
CA GLU A 245 5.08 -4.98 -11.70
C GLU A 245 3.79 -4.19 -11.97
N VAL A 246 3.51 -3.16 -11.18
CA VAL A 246 2.39 -2.24 -11.42
C VAL A 246 2.55 -1.52 -12.77
N GLN A 247 3.75 -0.97 -13.04
CA GLN A 247 4.04 -0.30 -14.32
C GLN A 247 3.89 -1.25 -15.51
N GLU A 248 4.42 -2.48 -15.41
CA GLU A 248 4.29 -3.49 -16.46
C GLU A 248 2.82 -3.81 -16.76
N LYS A 249 1.99 -3.99 -15.74
CA LYS A 249 0.55 -4.24 -15.91
C LYS A 249 -0.19 -3.08 -16.55
N PHE A 250 0.19 -1.83 -16.27
CA PHE A 250 -0.33 -0.67 -16.99
C PHE A 250 0.02 -0.74 -18.48
N VAL A 251 1.28 -1.03 -18.81
CA VAL A 251 1.74 -1.17 -20.21
C VAL A 251 1.00 -2.30 -20.92
N GLU A 252 0.86 -3.47 -20.28
CA GLU A 252 0.12 -4.62 -20.84
C GLU A 252 -1.33 -4.29 -21.17
N ARG A 253 -1.95 -3.40 -20.38
CA ARG A 253 -3.32 -2.91 -20.58
C ARG A 253 -3.41 -1.69 -21.50
N GLY A 254 -2.29 -1.24 -22.07
CA GLY A 254 -2.23 -0.13 -23.02
C GLY A 254 -2.30 1.26 -22.40
N ALA A 255 -2.09 1.39 -21.09
CA ALA A 255 -2.02 2.67 -20.38
C ALA A 255 -0.60 3.26 -20.42
N ASP A 256 -0.50 4.58 -20.29
CA ASP A 256 0.77 5.29 -20.21
C ASP A 256 1.36 5.18 -18.78
N PRO A 257 2.58 4.62 -18.59
CA PRO A 257 3.22 4.52 -17.28
C PRO A 257 3.39 5.86 -16.56
N ALA A 258 3.42 6.99 -17.28
CA ALA A 258 3.51 8.32 -16.70
C ALA A 258 2.30 8.67 -15.80
N ILE A 259 1.20 7.91 -15.89
CA ILE A 259 0.07 8.04 -14.96
C ILE A 259 0.50 7.78 -13.51
N LEU A 260 1.50 6.91 -13.32
CA LEU A 260 1.95 6.52 -11.99
C LEU A 260 2.68 7.66 -11.28
N GLU A 261 3.50 8.46 -11.97
CA GLU A 261 4.15 9.67 -11.43
C GLU A 261 3.13 10.71 -10.94
N THR A 262 1.94 10.71 -11.55
CA THR A 262 0.82 11.57 -11.14
C THR A 262 0.11 11.02 -9.90
N ILE A 263 0.03 9.69 -9.76
CA ILE A 263 -0.64 8.98 -8.64
C ILE A 263 0.26 8.89 -7.41
N THR A 264 1.56 8.63 -7.58
CA THR A 264 2.57 8.59 -6.50
C THR A 264 2.82 9.95 -5.88
N GLY A 265 2.32 11.01 -6.53
CA GLY A 265 2.24 12.35 -5.94
C GLY A 265 3.46 13.22 -6.18
N GLU A 266 4.50 12.77 -6.90
CA GLU A 266 5.70 13.57 -7.19
C GLU A 266 5.38 14.87 -7.95
N ALA A 267 4.46 14.80 -8.93
CA ALA A 267 3.99 15.98 -9.64
C ALA A 267 3.14 16.92 -8.75
N PHE A 268 2.54 16.39 -7.68
CA PHE A 268 1.67 17.13 -6.78
C PHE A 268 2.42 17.72 -5.58
N THR A 269 3.40 17.02 -5.01
CA THR A 269 4.33 17.51 -3.98
C THR A 269 5.13 18.71 -4.49
N ALA A 270 5.64 18.65 -5.73
CA ALA A 270 6.31 19.77 -6.39
C ALA A 270 5.41 21.03 -6.47
N LYS A 271 4.09 20.83 -6.65
CA LYS A 271 3.10 21.91 -6.76
C LYS A 271 2.71 22.46 -5.38
N LEU A 272 2.54 21.59 -4.38
CA LEU A 272 2.24 21.93 -2.99
C LEU A 272 3.36 22.71 -2.31
N ALA A 273 4.61 22.25 -2.48
CA ALA A 273 5.82 22.90 -1.95
C ALA A 273 5.95 24.37 -2.40
N SER A 274 5.43 24.69 -3.59
CA SER A 274 5.51 26.03 -4.16
C SER A 274 4.44 27.03 -3.64
N GLY A 275 3.30 26.56 -3.11
CA GLY A 275 2.12 27.43 -2.99
C GLY A 275 1.26 27.34 -1.74
N VAL A 276 1.08 26.15 -1.13
CA VAL A 276 -0.01 25.92 -0.15
C VAL A 276 0.48 25.85 1.30
N MET A 277 1.71 25.37 1.55
CA MET A 277 2.28 25.20 2.90
C MET A 277 2.31 26.46 3.77
N LYS A 278 2.30 27.67 3.16
CA LYS A 278 2.33 28.95 3.91
C LYS A 278 0.95 29.55 4.15
N ILE A 279 -0.10 29.01 3.52
CA ILE A 279 -1.43 29.63 3.50
C ILE A 279 -2.34 29.02 4.56
N ILE A 280 -2.25 27.71 4.81
CA ILE A 280 -3.20 27.00 5.69
C ILE A 280 -2.99 27.31 7.19
N PRO A 281 -1.77 27.26 7.76
CA PRO A 281 -1.56 27.66 9.15
C PRO A 281 -1.92 29.13 9.40
N MET A 282 -1.76 29.98 8.38
CA MET A 282 -2.11 31.39 8.41
C MET A 282 -3.65 31.59 8.38
N LEU A 283 -4.38 30.78 7.63
CA LEU A 283 -5.85 30.84 7.56
C LEU A 283 -6.51 30.33 8.85
N ASP A 284 -5.99 29.25 9.44
CA ASP A 284 -6.51 28.71 10.71
C ASP A 284 -6.31 29.71 11.87
N LEU A 285 -5.16 30.40 11.90
CA LEU A 285 -4.87 31.49 12.84
C LEU A 285 -5.73 32.74 12.61
N LEU A 286 -6.09 33.06 11.37
CA LEU A 286 -6.90 34.24 11.01
C LEU A 286 -8.41 34.04 11.27
N LEU A 287 -8.92 32.81 11.17
CA LEU A 287 -10.35 32.50 11.26
C LEU A 287 -10.82 32.03 12.65
N GLY A 288 -9.89 31.81 13.59
CA GLY A 288 -10.23 31.48 14.98
C GLY A 288 -10.52 29.99 15.24
N GLY A 289 -10.00 29.09 14.39
CA GLY A 289 -10.19 27.63 14.47
C GLY A 289 -11.39 27.11 13.68
N GLY A 290 -11.55 25.78 13.65
CA GLY A 290 -12.66 25.09 12.97
C GLY A 290 -12.40 24.70 11.51
N VAL A 291 -11.24 25.08 10.94
CA VAL A 291 -10.85 24.69 9.57
C VAL A 291 -10.62 23.19 9.47
N GLN A 292 -9.92 22.59 10.45
CA GLN A 292 -9.70 21.14 10.53
C GLN A 292 -11.02 20.38 10.60
N GLU A 293 -11.92 20.77 11.51
CA GLU A 293 -13.22 20.13 11.68
C GLU A 293 -14.09 20.27 10.43
N THR A 294 -14.07 21.43 9.78
CA THR A 294 -14.73 21.62 8.50
C THR A 294 -14.16 20.68 7.44
N ALA A 295 -12.83 20.59 7.31
CA ALA A 295 -12.19 19.71 6.34
C ALA A 295 -12.49 18.22 6.59
N ARG A 296 -12.42 17.76 7.84
CA ARG A 296 -12.81 16.39 8.23
C ARG A 296 -14.28 16.12 7.90
N LEU A 297 -15.19 17.04 8.22
CA LEU A 297 -16.61 16.90 7.91
C LEU A 297 -16.85 16.80 6.39
N LEU A 298 -16.16 17.62 5.59
CA LEU A 298 -16.21 17.55 4.13
C LEU A 298 -15.71 16.19 3.61
N MET A 299 -14.61 15.68 4.15
CA MET A 299 -14.08 14.37 3.76
C MET A 299 -15.03 13.24 4.12
N ILE A 300 -15.62 13.25 5.32
CA ILE A 300 -16.61 12.24 5.74
C ILE A 300 -17.79 12.23 4.77
N GLU A 301 -18.30 13.40 4.40
CA GLU A 301 -19.42 13.52 3.45
C GLU A 301 -19.05 12.95 2.08
N ILE A 302 -17.92 13.35 1.50
CA ILE A 302 -17.51 12.90 0.16
C ILE A 302 -17.23 11.39 0.14
N LEU A 303 -16.50 10.87 1.12
CA LEU A 303 -16.05 9.47 1.16
C LEU A 303 -17.17 8.49 1.56
N SER A 304 -18.25 8.98 2.15
CA SER A 304 -19.44 8.18 2.49
C SER A 304 -20.55 8.27 1.45
N MET A 305 -20.40 9.09 0.40
CA MET A 305 -21.39 9.20 -0.65
C MET A 305 -21.50 7.89 -1.45
N PRO A 306 -22.71 7.43 -1.78
CA PRO A 306 -22.88 6.26 -2.65
C PRO A 306 -22.28 6.51 -4.04
N GLY A 307 -21.48 5.55 -4.52
CA GLY A 307 -20.85 5.61 -5.84
C GLY A 307 -19.64 6.55 -5.95
N THR A 308 -19.10 7.06 -4.84
CA THR A 308 -17.80 7.76 -4.86
C THR A 308 -16.68 6.80 -5.25
N THR A 309 -16.75 5.55 -4.78
CA THR A 309 -15.86 4.45 -5.23
C THR A 309 -16.02 4.24 -6.73
N ASP A 310 -17.26 4.09 -7.22
CA ASP A 310 -17.57 3.91 -8.64
C ASP A 310 -17.03 5.06 -9.51
N LEU A 311 -17.04 6.31 -9.03
CA LEU A 311 -16.51 7.43 -9.81
C LEU A 311 -15.01 7.36 -10.02
N LEU A 312 -14.24 6.95 -9.00
CA LEU A 312 -12.80 6.74 -9.18
C LEU A 312 -12.52 5.53 -10.09
N GLN A 313 -13.36 4.49 -9.99
CA GLN A 313 -13.26 3.28 -10.81
C GLN A 313 -13.70 3.50 -12.28
N GLU A 314 -14.67 4.37 -12.53
CA GLU A 314 -15.22 4.71 -13.87
C GLU A 314 -14.42 5.81 -14.59
N VAL A 315 -13.49 6.49 -13.92
CA VAL A 315 -12.68 7.57 -14.54
C VAL A 315 -11.69 6.99 -15.54
N GLU A 316 -11.04 5.87 -15.24
CA GLU A 316 -10.22 5.07 -16.16
C GLU A 316 -10.32 3.57 -15.82
N PRO A 317 -11.06 2.76 -16.60
CA PRO A 317 -11.22 1.32 -16.34
C PRO A 317 -9.88 0.57 -16.25
N GLU A 318 -8.89 0.99 -17.03
CA GLU A 318 -7.53 0.45 -17.01
C GLU A 318 -6.84 0.71 -15.67
N LEU A 319 -7.07 1.89 -15.08
CA LEU A 319 -6.56 2.27 -13.77
C LEU A 319 -7.17 1.42 -12.66
N ASN A 320 -8.50 1.23 -12.67
CA ASN A 320 -9.17 0.38 -11.69
C ASN A 320 -8.65 -1.07 -11.73
N ASN A 321 -8.42 -1.59 -12.94
CA ASN A 321 -7.93 -2.95 -13.12
C ASN A 321 -6.56 -3.15 -12.47
N VAL A 322 -5.61 -2.23 -12.66
CA VAL A 322 -4.28 -2.39 -12.07
C VAL A 322 -4.30 -2.08 -10.57
N ILE A 323 -4.95 -0.99 -10.16
CA ILE A 323 -4.92 -0.52 -8.77
C ILE A 323 -5.70 -1.42 -7.83
N ILE A 324 -6.78 -2.05 -8.29
CA ILE A 324 -7.62 -2.93 -7.47
C ILE A 324 -7.48 -4.38 -7.90
N ILE A 325 -7.86 -4.72 -9.13
CA ILE A 325 -8.06 -6.12 -9.53
C ILE A 325 -6.73 -6.90 -9.53
N ASP A 326 -5.70 -6.36 -10.17
CA ASP A 326 -4.41 -7.03 -10.29
C ASP A 326 -3.70 -7.12 -8.95
N ARG A 327 -3.73 -6.06 -8.13
CA ARG A 327 -3.18 -6.06 -6.77
C ARG A 327 -3.93 -7.01 -5.83
N ASN A 328 -5.25 -7.04 -5.90
CA ASN A 328 -6.03 -8.04 -5.16
C ASN A 328 -5.76 -9.47 -5.64
N THR A 329 -5.39 -9.66 -6.91
CA THR A 329 -5.04 -10.99 -7.44
C THR A 329 -3.76 -11.52 -6.81
N GLU A 330 -2.81 -10.65 -6.46
CA GLU A 330 -1.61 -11.02 -5.73
C GLU A 330 -1.97 -11.61 -4.36
N VAL A 331 -2.68 -10.87 -3.52
CA VAL A 331 -3.06 -11.36 -2.19
C VAL A 331 -3.95 -12.60 -2.22
N LEU A 332 -4.81 -12.75 -3.22
CA LEU A 332 -5.59 -13.98 -3.37
C LEU A 332 -4.71 -15.18 -3.74
N SER A 333 -3.60 -14.95 -4.45
CA SER A 333 -2.62 -16.00 -4.74
C SER A 333 -1.87 -16.40 -3.47
N ASP A 334 -1.50 -15.45 -2.62
CA ASP A 334 -0.87 -15.71 -1.32
C ASP A 334 -1.82 -16.39 -0.33
N ILE A 335 -3.11 -16.03 -0.34
CA ILE A 335 -4.15 -16.75 0.39
C ILE A 335 -4.23 -18.20 -0.12
N ALA A 336 -4.26 -18.42 -1.44
CA ALA A 336 -4.30 -19.77 -2.00
C ALA A 336 -3.08 -20.60 -1.57
N PHE A 337 -1.88 -20.00 -1.62
CA PHE A 337 -0.65 -20.63 -1.16
C PHE A 337 -0.72 -20.97 0.34
N THR A 338 -1.16 -20.01 1.16
CA THR A 338 -1.28 -20.20 2.62
C THR A 338 -2.22 -21.35 2.96
N LEU A 339 -3.38 -21.42 2.30
CA LEU A 339 -4.36 -22.49 2.50
C LEU A 339 -3.84 -23.88 2.08
N GLU A 340 -2.92 -23.95 1.11
CA GLU A 340 -2.39 -25.22 0.61
C GLU A 340 -1.15 -25.70 1.38
N TYR A 341 -0.27 -24.78 1.81
CA TYR A 341 1.07 -25.12 2.29
C TYR A 341 1.36 -24.74 3.74
N VAL A 342 0.60 -23.84 4.36
CA VAL A 342 0.85 -23.39 5.73
C VAL A 342 0.01 -24.20 6.71
N GLU A 343 0.66 -25.06 7.48
CA GLU A 343 0.01 -25.87 8.52
C GLU A 343 -0.15 -25.06 9.82
N GLY A 344 -1.27 -25.28 10.52
CA GLY A 344 -1.49 -24.75 11.87
C GLY A 344 -2.01 -23.31 11.97
N ALA A 345 -2.03 -22.57 10.87
CA ALA A 345 -2.72 -21.27 10.81
C ALA A 345 -4.22 -21.49 11.06
N SER A 346 -4.77 -20.79 12.05
CA SER A 346 -6.19 -20.83 12.41
C SER A 346 -6.90 -19.53 12.03
N SER A 347 -6.15 -18.42 11.91
CA SER A 347 -6.68 -17.09 11.63
C SER A 347 -5.70 -16.25 10.79
N ILE A 348 -6.21 -15.63 9.72
CA ILE A 348 -5.45 -14.78 8.80
C ILE A 348 -6.13 -13.42 8.68
N GLY A 349 -5.37 -12.33 8.84
CA GLY A 349 -5.80 -10.97 8.55
C GLY A 349 -5.43 -10.56 7.15
N VAL A 350 -6.31 -9.84 6.46
CA VAL A 350 -6.06 -9.24 5.14
C VAL A 350 -6.30 -7.74 5.28
N LEU A 351 -5.23 -6.98 5.48
CA LEU A 351 -5.25 -5.53 5.74
C LEU A 351 -5.09 -4.75 4.44
N TYR A 352 -6.21 -4.30 3.86
CA TYR A 352 -6.25 -3.58 2.59
C TYR A 352 -7.13 -2.34 2.68
N GLY A 353 -6.86 -1.35 1.84
CA GLY A 353 -7.67 -0.14 1.72
C GLY A 353 -9.14 -0.48 1.46
N ALA A 354 -10.07 0.27 2.04
CA ALA A 354 -11.50 -0.01 1.92
C ALA A 354 -12.01 -0.14 0.47
N GLY A 355 -11.34 0.51 -0.50
CA GLY A 355 -11.66 0.40 -1.92
C GLY A 355 -11.41 -0.98 -2.54
N HIS A 356 -10.52 -1.79 -1.95
CA HIS A 356 -10.19 -3.14 -2.43
C HIS A 356 -11.24 -4.19 -2.05
N MET A 357 -12.05 -3.89 -1.05
CA MET A 357 -12.82 -4.89 -0.31
C MET A 357 -14.03 -5.44 -1.07
N ASP A 358 -14.64 -4.65 -1.96
CA ASP A 358 -15.76 -5.12 -2.79
C ASP A 358 -15.33 -6.30 -3.67
N ASP A 359 -14.20 -6.17 -4.36
CA ASP A 359 -13.64 -7.23 -5.20
C ASP A 359 -13.12 -8.40 -4.36
N LEU A 360 -12.34 -8.15 -3.30
CA LEU A 360 -11.85 -9.21 -2.41
C LEU A 360 -12.99 -10.04 -1.85
N SER A 361 -14.05 -9.42 -1.35
CA SER A 361 -15.20 -10.13 -0.78
C SER A 361 -15.85 -11.07 -1.79
N VAL A 362 -16.09 -10.58 -3.01
CA VAL A 362 -16.73 -11.38 -4.07
C VAL A 362 -15.84 -12.56 -4.46
N ARG A 363 -14.54 -12.34 -4.55
CA ARG A 363 -13.58 -13.39 -4.93
C ARG A 363 -13.29 -14.39 -3.82
N MET A 364 -13.29 -13.96 -2.55
CA MET A 364 -13.24 -14.85 -1.39
C MET A 364 -14.40 -15.86 -1.40
N GLU A 365 -15.62 -15.40 -1.69
CA GLU A 365 -16.78 -16.28 -1.80
C GLU A 365 -16.66 -17.21 -3.01
N LYS A 366 -16.43 -16.65 -4.20
CA LYS A 366 -16.50 -17.41 -5.47
C LYS A 366 -15.35 -18.37 -5.69
N LEU A 367 -14.14 -18.02 -5.27
CA LEU A 367 -12.93 -18.81 -5.53
C LEU A 367 -12.62 -19.75 -4.38
N PHE A 368 -12.85 -19.31 -3.14
CA PHE A 368 -12.41 -20.04 -1.96
C PHE A 368 -13.56 -20.62 -1.12
N GLY A 369 -14.82 -20.30 -1.44
CA GLY A 369 -16.01 -20.81 -0.74
C GLY A 369 -16.22 -20.18 0.64
N TYR A 370 -15.59 -19.04 0.90
CA TYR A 370 -15.72 -18.33 2.17
C TYR A 370 -17.04 -17.56 2.28
N THR A 371 -17.64 -17.52 3.46
CA THR A 371 -18.84 -16.75 3.73
C THR A 371 -18.63 -15.79 4.89
N ALA A 372 -19.06 -14.54 4.75
CA ALA A 372 -19.01 -13.55 5.83
C ALA A 372 -19.98 -13.92 6.95
N VAL A 373 -19.50 -13.94 8.20
CA VAL A 373 -20.28 -14.32 9.40
C VAL A 373 -20.27 -13.30 10.52
N GLU A 374 -19.33 -12.35 10.49
CA GLU A 374 -19.22 -11.27 11.47
C GLU A 374 -18.80 -9.97 10.77
N GLU A 375 -19.29 -8.84 11.27
CA GLU A 375 -18.96 -7.50 10.78
C GLU A 375 -18.67 -6.57 11.97
N LYS A 376 -17.56 -5.84 11.88
CA LYS A 376 -17.14 -4.79 12.82
C LYS A 376 -16.99 -3.48 12.06
N TRP A 377 -17.35 -2.37 12.71
CA TRP A 377 -17.19 -1.02 12.18
C TRP A 377 -16.29 -0.22 13.09
N PHE A 378 -15.27 0.40 12.50
CA PHE A 378 -14.34 1.26 13.21
C PHE A 378 -14.43 2.67 12.65
N ALA A 379 -14.66 3.66 13.52
CA ALA A 379 -14.68 5.07 13.14
C ALA A 379 -13.25 5.52 12.82
N SER A 380 -12.96 5.77 11.54
CA SER A 380 -11.65 6.21 11.08
C SER A 380 -11.40 7.68 11.32
N MET A 381 -12.42 8.51 11.22
CA MET A 381 -12.36 9.90 11.64
C MET A 381 -13.71 10.36 12.16
N SER A 382 -13.69 11.22 13.19
CA SER A 382 -14.90 11.76 13.79
C SER A 382 -14.81 13.27 14.00
N VAL A 383 -15.92 13.98 13.78
CA VAL A 383 -16.03 15.43 13.96
C VAL A 383 -17.27 15.78 14.76
N ASP A 384 -17.16 16.76 15.65
CA ASP A 384 -18.32 17.46 16.20
C ASP A 384 -18.77 18.51 15.16
N PRO A 385 -19.92 18.31 14.48
CA PRO A 385 -20.34 19.20 13.40
C PRO A 385 -20.60 20.64 13.87
N SER A 386 -20.80 20.88 15.17
CA SER A 386 -20.98 22.24 15.71
C SER A 386 -19.70 23.06 15.73
N LYS A 387 -18.53 22.42 15.59
CA LYS A 387 -17.22 23.06 15.48
C LYS A 387 -16.81 23.37 14.03
N SER A 388 -17.59 22.91 13.06
CA SER A 388 -17.42 23.25 11.65
C SER A 388 -17.83 24.70 11.39
N LEU A 389 -17.18 25.33 10.41
CA LEU A 389 -17.56 26.64 9.89
C LEU A 389 -18.80 26.57 8.97
N LEU A 390 -19.19 25.36 8.56
CA LEU A 390 -20.36 25.09 7.72
C LEU A 390 -21.54 24.66 8.58
N ASP A 391 -22.70 25.29 8.37
CA ASP A 391 -23.93 24.87 9.01
C ASP A 391 -24.64 23.73 8.22
N GLN A 392 -25.69 23.15 8.80
CA GLN A 392 -26.42 22.06 8.13
C GLN A 392 -27.03 22.46 6.78
N SER A 393 -27.39 23.73 6.60
CA SER A 393 -27.96 24.23 5.35
C SER A 393 -26.90 24.31 4.25
N ASP A 394 -25.68 24.71 4.60
CA ASP A 394 -24.52 24.70 3.72
C ASP A 394 -24.16 23.27 3.32
N MET A 395 -24.10 22.36 4.29
CA MET A 395 -23.82 20.94 4.04
C MET A 395 -24.84 20.30 3.10
N LYS A 396 -26.13 20.58 3.31
CA LYS A 396 -27.20 20.06 2.45
C LYS A 396 -27.11 20.61 1.02
N ARG A 397 -26.79 21.89 0.86
CA ARG A 397 -26.59 22.51 -0.46
C ARG A 397 -25.40 21.91 -1.18
N MET A 398 -24.30 21.70 -0.47
CA MET A 398 -23.09 21.12 -1.03
C MET A 398 -23.33 19.67 -1.46
N ARG A 399 -23.94 18.83 -0.63
CA ARG A 399 -24.27 17.44 -0.99
C ARG A 399 -25.13 17.39 -2.25
N PHE A 400 -26.16 18.22 -2.34
CA PHE A 400 -26.99 18.32 -3.54
C PHE A 400 -26.17 18.73 -4.79
N MET A 401 -25.25 19.68 -4.65
CA MET A 401 -24.39 20.13 -5.75
C MET A 401 -23.46 19.01 -6.23
N LEU A 402 -22.82 18.29 -5.29
CA LEU A 402 -21.94 17.17 -5.59
C LEU A 402 -22.70 16.03 -6.28
N GLU A 403 -23.83 15.59 -5.70
CA GLU A 403 -24.69 14.57 -6.32
C GLU A 403 -25.15 14.96 -7.73
N TYR A 404 -25.48 16.24 -7.93
CA TYR A 404 -25.88 16.76 -9.24
C TYR A 404 -24.72 16.76 -10.24
N GLN A 405 -23.52 17.17 -9.83
CA GLN A 405 -22.31 17.11 -10.67
C GLN A 405 -21.96 15.68 -11.06
N MET A 406 -21.98 14.75 -10.10
CA MET A 406 -21.71 13.33 -10.33
C MET A 406 -22.71 12.73 -11.33
N LYS A 407 -24.01 12.99 -11.17
CA LYS A 407 -25.05 12.54 -12.10
C LYS A 407 -24.86 13.11 -13.52
N ASN A 408 -24.46 14.38 -13.63
CA ASN A 408 -24.24 15.00 -14.94
C ASN A 408 -22.99 14.48 -15.63
N GLN A 409 -21.92 14.18 -14.90
CA GLN A 409 -20.74 13.52 -15.46
C GLN A 409 -21.10 12.15 -16.04
N LYS A 410 -21.81 11.31 -15.27
CA LYS A 410 -22.31 10.00 -15.75
C LYS A 410 -23.14 10.15 -17.03
N LYS A 411 -24.09 11.08 -17.05
CA LYS A 411 -24.94 11.32 -18.23
C LYS A 411 -24.15 11.81 -19.46
N SER A 412 -23.18 12.71 -19.27
CA SER A 412 -22.35 13.21 -20.36
C SER A 412 -21.46 12.12 -20.98
N LYS A 413 -21.03 11.15 -20.16
CA LYS A 413 -20.26 9.98 -20.62
C LYS A 413 -21.15 9.04 -21.44
N ASP A 414 -22.32 8.66 -20.92
CA ASP A 414 -23.30 7.82 -21.63
C ASP A 414 -23.68 8.38 -23.01
N ASP A 415 -23.80 9.71 -23.12
CA ASP A 415 -24.11 10.42 -24.37
C ASP A 415 -22.90 10.51 -25.32
N SER A 416 -21.67 10.33 -24.83
CA SER A 416 -20.42 10.37 -25.61
C SER A 416 -19.90 9.00 -26.07
N SER A 417 -20.40 7.92 -25.46
CA SER A 417 -20.10 6.52 -25.81
C SER A 417 -21.17 5.86 -26.72
N ASN A 418 -22.17 6.62 -27.17
CA ASN A 418 -23.08 6.29 -28.28
C ASN A 418 -22.69 7.06 -29.54
#